data_AF-A0AAV4JJK1-F1
#
_entry.id   AF-A0AAV4JJK1-F1
#
_cell.length_a   1.000
_cell.length_b   1.000
_cell.length_c   1.000
_cell.angle_alpha   90.00
_cell.angle_beta   90.00
_cell.angle_gamma   90.00
#
_symmetry.space_group_name_H-M   'P 1'
#
loop_
_entity.id
_entity.type
_entity.pdbx_description
1 polymer ?
#
loop_
_entity_poly.entity_id
_entity_poly.type
_entity_poly.pdbx_seq_one_letter_code
_entity_poly.pdbx_strand_id
1 'polypeptide(L)'
;MPGVQAHLESSDPAVRTLGMVVAKTLTQTVAPTGPKLEFELDHNNPEVADLLSYKNLPKDPGISDAEKAVLESETKMKHVTIEEELHSMSLQDENANGSSTGDTELDSDDDLQPYDMSNDKKVEKGKQPKFIRDCMEGLICSSDDPDRTEVCLSSAEALIRKKTDGLEEIAVEFCKILLHMQDTHSFHNFETNRFGSLVALTVTCPSQVSEYLTSQFYERNYSIRQRMDILETLASAAQELSDVDKGQQNQSSKDVGAPKKSSMVSSEASSWREVIQRRIESNTRRFAHGRTRPEPVPTLNR
;
A
#
# COMPACT_ATOMS: atom_id res chain seq x y z
N MET A 1 -6.71 -34.88 -15.57
CA MET A 1 -6.44 -33.42 -15.53
C MET A 1 -7.26 -32.78 -14.43
N PRO A 2 -6.78 -32.78 -13.17
CA PRO A 2 -7.54 -32.25 -12.01
C PRO A 2 -7.95 -30.78 -12.19
N GLY A 3 -7.09 -29.97 -12.81
CA GLY A 3 -7.39 -28.57 -13.08
C GLY A 3 -8.59 -28.34 -14.02
N VAL A 4 -8.76 -29.19 -15.05
CA VAL A 4 -9.93 -29.10 -15.94
C VAL A 4 -11.21 -29.44 -15.17
N GLN A 5 -11.18 -30.47 -14.32
CA GLN A 5 -12.33 -30.87 -13.52
C GLN A 5 -12.79 -29.74 -12.58
N ALA A 6 -11.85 -29.05 -11.91
CA ALA A 6 -12.18 -27.90 -11.07
C ALA A 6 -12.87 -26.76 -11.84
N HIS A 7 -12.46 -26.50 -13.09
CA HIS A 7 -13.11 -25.49 -13.93
C HIS A 7 -14.51 -25.93 -14.39
N LEU A 8 -14.71 -27.22 -14.66
CA LEU A 8 -16.01 -27.78 -15.05
C LEU A 8 -17.01 -27.82 -13.89
N GLU A 9 -16.54 -28.03 -12.66
CA GLU A 9 -17.35 -28.04 -11.43
C GLU A 9 -17.70 -26.63 -10.92
N SER A 10 -17.12 -25.58 -11.52
CA SER A 10 -17.42 -24.19 -11.17
C SER A 10 -18.86 -23.81 -11.50
N SER A 11 -19.52 -23.05 -10.61
CA SER A 11 -20.86 -22.50 -10.85
C SER A 11 -20.86 -21.42 -11.93
N ASP A 12 -19.75 -20.71 -12.10
CA ASP A 12 -19.60 -19.63 -13.08
C ASP A 12 -19.53 -20.18 -14.52
N PRO A 13 -20.45 -19.77 -15.42
CA PRO A 13 -20.42 -20.18 -16.82
C PRO A 13 -19.14 -19.78 -17.55
N ALA A 14 -18.54 -18.62 -17.26
CA ALA A 14 -17.32 -18.16 -17.94
C ALA A 14 -16.14 -19.08 -17.62
N VAL A 15 -15.94 -19.39 -16.33
CA VAL A 15 -14.90 -20.32 -15.85
C VAL A 15 -15.08 -21.71 -16.45
N ARG A 16 -16.33 -22.19 -16.53
CA ARG A 16 -16.65 -23.46 -17.22
C ARG A 16 -16.30 -23.42 -18.70
N THR A 17 -16.67 -22.36 -19.42
CA THR A 17 -16.37 -22.22 -20.86
C THR A 17 -14.87 -22.20 -21.14
N LEU A 18 -14.09 -21.49 -20.32
CA LEU A 18 -12.63 -21.49 -20.40
C LEU A 18 -12.08 -22.91 -20.20
N GLY A 19 -12.53 -23.60 -19.15
CA GLY A 19 -12.15 -24.99 -18.88
C GLY A 19 -12.46 -25.93 -20.05
N MET A 20 -13.64 -25.80 -20.66
CA MET A 20 -14.06 -26.60 -21.82
C MET A 20 -13.19 -26.32 -23.06
N VAL A 21 -12.93 -25.04 -23.39
CA VAL A 21 -12.11 -24.67 -24.56
C VAL A 21 -10.67 -25.15 -24.38
N VAL A 22 -10.06 -24.91 -23.22
CA VAL A 22 -8.68 -25.34 -22.92
C VAL A 22 -8.57 -26.87 -22.92
N ALA A 23 -9.52 -27.58 -22.32
CA ALA A 23 -9.52 -29.04 -22.30
C ALA A 23 -9.64 -29.64 -23.71
N LYS A 24 -10.49 -29.06 -24.56
CA LYS A 24 -10.65 -29.47 -25.95
C LYS A 24 -9.39 -29.21 -26.77
N THR A 25 -8.81 -28.01 -26.68
CA THR A 25 -7.58 -27.67 -27.43
C THR A 25 -6.40 -28.51 -26.97
N LEU A 26 -6.21 -28.66 -25.65
CA LEU A 26 -5.11 -29.42 -25.07
C LEU A 26 -5.23 -30.93 -25.39
N THR A 27 -6.43 -31.50 -25.35
CA THR A 27 -6.60 -32.91 -25.73
C THR A 27 -6.28 -33.14 -27.21
N GLN A 28 -6.66 -32.20 -28.08
CA GLN A 28 -6.34 -32.25 -29.51
C GLN A 28 -4.82 -32.13 -29.79
N THR A 29 -4.08 -31.36 -28.98
CA THR A 29 -2.63 -31.21 -29.14
C THR A 29 -1.85 -32.39 -28.56
N VAL A 30 -2.25 -32.89 -27.38
CA VAL A 30 -1.52 -33.95 -26.66
C VAL A 30 -1.79 -35.34 -27.24
N ALA A 31 -3.03 -35.63 -27.67
CA ALA A 31 -3.42 -36.94 -28.16
C ALA A 31 -4.24 -36.85 -29.46
N PRO A 32 -3.63 -36.51 -30.61
CA PRO A 32 -4.35 -36.30 -31.87
C PRO A 32 -5.03 -37.56 -32.42
N THR A 33 -4.53 -38.75 -32.06
CA THR A 33 -5.07 -40.07 -32.46
C THR A 33 -5.93 -40.72 -31.37
N GLY A 34 -6.09 -40.06 -30.22
CA GLY A 34 -6.85 -40.56 -29.08
C GLY A 34 -8.36 -40.27 -29.15
N PRO A 35 -9.12 -40.68 -28.11
CA PRO A 35 -10.52 -40.31 -27.99
C PRO A 35 -10.67 -38.78 -27.92
N LYS A 36 -11.51 -38.23 -28.80
CA LYS A 36 -11.73 -36.78 -28.90
C LYS A 36 -12.70 -36.33 -27.81
N LEU A 37 -12.27 -35.34 -27.03
CA LEU A 37 -13.11 -34.65 -26.05
C LEU A 37 -13.85 -33.50 -26.75
N GLU A 38 -15.15 -33.61 -26.89
CA GLU A 38 -16.03 -32.61 -27.51
C GLU A 38 -17.01 -32.05 -26.49
N PHE A 39 -17.17 -30.72 -26.51
CA PHE A 39 -18.12 -29.99 -25.69
C PHE A 39 -19.05 -29.19 -26.60
N GLU A 40 -20.31 -29.04 -26.19
CA GLU A 40 -21.27 -28.14 -26.84
C GLU A 40 -20.93 -26.70 -26.46
N LEU A 41 -20.13 -26.03 -27.30
CA LEU A 41 -19.74 -24.63 -27.13
C LEU A 41 -20.65 -23.73 -27.97
N ASP A 42 -21.20 -22.68 -27.37
CA ASP A 42 -21.95 -21.67 -28.11
C ASP A 42 -20.98 -20.75 -28.86
N HIS A 43 -20.82 -21.00 -30.15
CA HIS A 43 -19.97 -20.22 -31.03
C HIS A 43 -20.48 -18.79 -31.30
N ASN A 44 -21.72 -18.46 -30.91
CA ASN A 44 -22.25 -17.10 -31.00
C ASN A 44 -21.81 -16.21 -29.82
N ASN A 45 -21.25 -16.79 -28.76
CA ASN A 45 -20.73 -16.03 -27.63
C ASN A 45 -19.37 -15.41 -28.00
N PRO A 46 -19.18 -14.08 -27.84
CA PRO A 46 -17.91 -13.41 -28.14
C PRO A 46 -16.72 -13.97 -27.36
N GLU A 47 -16.92 -14.43 -26.12
CA GLU A 47 -15.84 -14.99 -25.29
C GLU A 47 -15.31 -16.30 -25.87
N VAL A 48 -16.21 -17.16 -26.36
CA VAL A 48 -15.83 -18.43 -26.98
C VAL A 48 -15.08 -18.19 -28.30
N ALA A 49 -15.52 -17.20 -29.08
CA ALA A 49 -14.87 -16.82 -30.33
C ALA A 49 -13.44 -16.28 -30.10
N ASP A 50 -13.27 -15.44 -29.08
CA ASP A 50 -11.96 -14.91 -28.70
C ASP A 50 -11.01 -16.02 -28.22
N LEU A 51 -11.47 -16.90 -27.33
CA LEU A 51 -10.67 -18.02 -26.83
C LEU A 51 -10.23 -18.99 -27.95
N LEU A 52 -11.09 -19.22 -28.95
CA LEU A 52 -10.76 -20.07 -30.10
C LEU A 52 -9.75 -19.41 -31.05
N SER A 53 -9.65 -18.08 -31.08
CA SER A 53 -8.70 -17.36 -31.92
C SER A 53 -7.24 -17.70 -31.57
N TYR A 54 -6.96 -17.94 -30.29
CA TYR A 54 -5.64 -18.32 -29.78
C TYR A 54 -5.17 -19.72 -30.21
N LYS A 55 -6.03 -20.54 -30.83
CA LYS A 55 -5.64 -21.88 -31.30
C LYS A 55 -4.58 -21.84 -32.41
N ASN A 56 -4.59 -20.80 -33.23
CA ASN A 56 -3.67 -20.67 -34.36
C ASN A 56 -2.59 -19.64 -34.01
N LEU A 57 -1.49 -20.10 -33.43
CA LEU A 57 -0.31 -19.27 -33.20
C LEU A 57 0.33 -18.93 -34.57
N PRO A 58 0.73 -17.67 -34.84
CA PRO A 58 1.52 -17.32 -36.03
C PRO A 58 2.81 -18.16 -36.12
N LYS A 59 3.23 -18.50 -37.35
CA LYS A 59 4.38 -19.41 -37.62
C LYS A 59 5.72 -18.93 -37.07
N ASP A 60 5.85 -17.65 -36.79
CA ASP A 60 6.97 -17.10 -36.04
C ASP A 60 6.40 -16.50 -34.74
N PRO A 61 6.83 -16.96 -33.55
CA PRO A 61 6.65 -16.21 -32.30
C PRO A 61 7.62 -15.03 -32.28
N GLY A 62 7.63 -14.26 -33.37
CA GLY A 62 8.41 -13.04 -33.48
C GLY A 62 7.85 -12.01 -32.52
N ILE A 63 8.77 -11.22 -31.95
CA ILE A 63 8.47 -9.95 -31.32
C ILE A 63 7.62 -9.13 -32.30
N SER A 64 6.40 -8.78 -31.86
CA SER A 64 5.51 -7.88 -32.59
C SER A 64 6.27 -6.59 -32.95
N ASP A 65 5.95 -5.94 -34.07
CA ASP A 65 6.56 -4.64 -34.41
C ASP A 65 6.40 -3.60 -33.27
N ALA A 66 5.41 -3.78 -32.40
CA ALA A 66 5.23 -3.01 -31.17
C ALA A 66 6.24 -3.37 -30.05
N GLU A 67 6.61 -4.64 -29.90
CA GLU A 67 7.58 -5.11 -28.91
C GLU A 67 9.03 -4.83 -29.37
N LYS A 68 9.27 -4.78 -30.68
CA LYS A 68 10.59 -4.51 -31.28
C LYS A 68 11.01 -3.05 -31.07
N ALA A 69 10.03 -2.14 -31.10
CA ALA A 69 10.22 -0.73 -30.79
C ALA A 69 10.55 -0.45 -29.31
N VAL A 70 10.12 -1.34 -28.40
CA VAL A 70 10.44 -1.25 -26.96
C VAL A 70 11.87 -1.71 -26.72
N LEU A 71 12.27 -2.84 -27.30
CA LEU A 71 13.60 -3.45 -27.10
C LEU A 71 14.75 -2.59 -27.68
N GLU A 72 14.52 -1.88 -28.78
CA GLU A 72 15.52 -0.97 -29.36
C GLU A 72 15.80 0.28 -28.50
N SER A 73 14.89 0.64 -27.59
CA SER A 73 15.07 1.77 -26.67
C SER A 73 15.84 1.39 -25.38
N GLU A 74 15.96 0.09 -25.07
CA GLU A 74 16.55 -0.42 -23.83
C GLU A 74 18.07 -0.69 -23.91
N THR A 75 18.70 -0.59 -25.09
CA THR A 75 20.13 -0.93 -25.28
C THR A 75 21.13 0.15 -24.80
N LYS A 76 20.71 1.15 -24.01
CA LYS A 76 21.59 2.24 -23.55
C LYS A 76 21.93 2.32 -22.06
N MET A 77 21.51 1.39 -21.20
CA MET A 77 22.00 1.38 -19.81
C MET A 77 22.49 0.00 -19.31
N LYS A 78 23.82 -0.12 -19.36
CA LYS A 78 24.77 -0.88 -18.54
C LYS A 78 24.28 -2.05 -17.65
N HIS A 79 24.73 -3.22 -18.08
CA HIS A 79 25.12 -4.45 -17.39
C HIS A 79 25.66 -4.30 -15.94
N VAL A 80 25.07 -5.05 -14.99
CA VAL A 80 25.68 -5.42 -13.71
C VAL A 80 25.72 -6.95 -13.63
N THR A 81 26.92 -7.49 -13.54
CA THR A 81 27.25 -8.89 -13.27
C THR A 81 26.92 -9.24 -11.83
N ILE A 82 26.15 -10.31 -11.63
CA ILE A 82 25.96 -10.97 -10.35
C ILE A 82 26.84 -12.23 -10.40
N GLU A 83 27.92 -12.24 -9.62
CA GLU A 83 28.70 -13.45 -9.35
C GLU A 83 28.10 -14.15 -8.13
N GLU A 84 27.82 -15.44 -8.29
CA GLU A 84 27.38 -16.38 -7.26
C GLU A 84 28.55 -16.76 -6.36
N GLU A 85 28.40 -16.60 -5.03
CA GLU A 85 29.14 -17.40 -4.06
C GLU A 85 28.17 -18.02 -3.05
N LEU A 86 27.86 -19.31 -3.26
CA LEU A 86 27.37 -20.19 -2.22
C LEU A 86 28.54 -20.57 -1.31
N HIS A 87 28.49 -20.19 -0.04
CA HIS A 87 29.32 -20.79 1.00
C HIS A 87 28.49 -21.70 1.91
N SER A 88 28.95 -22.95 1.97
CA SER A 88 28.44 -24.07 2.75
C SER A 88 28.44 -23.80 4.25
N MET A 89 27.29 -23.94 4.91
CA MET A 89 27.22 -24.08 6.37
C MET A 89 27.43 -25.55 6.75
N SER A 90 28.57 -25.83 7.38
CA SER A 90 28.82 -27.09 8.08
C SER A 90 28.23 -26.97 9.49
N LEU A 91 27.28 -27.84 9.84
CA LEU A 91 26.81 -27.99 11.21
C LEU A 91 27.82 -28.85 11.97
N GLN A 92 28.44 -28.28 13.00
CA GLN A 92 29.20 -29.03 14.00
C GLN A 92 28.28 -29.30 15.18
N ASP A 93 28.06 -30.59 15.40
CA ASP A 93 27.29 -31.16 16.49
C ASP A 93 28.23 -31.31 17.69
N GLU A 94 28.07 -30.49 18.73
CA GLU A 94 28.81 -30.63 19.99
C GLU A 94 27.90 -31.19 21.10
N ASN A 95 28.06 -32.50 21.26
CA ASN A 95 28.29 -33.16 22.55
C ASN A 95 27.18 -33.07 23.62
N ALA A 96 26.30 -34.08 23.58
CA ALA A 96 25.47 -34.50 24.68
C ALA A 96 26.31 -35.05 25.86
N ASN A 97 26.18 -34.44 27.03
CA ASN A 97 26.58 -35.05 28.29
C ASN A 97 25.39 -35.01 29.26
N GLY A 98 24.83 -36.18 29.56
CA GLY A 98 23.63 -36.29 30.39
C GLY A 98 23.19 -37.72 30.68
N SER A 99 24.04 -38.48 31.38
CA SER A 99 23.67 -39.45 32.41
C SER A 99 22.43 -40.35 32.18
N SER A 100 22.66 -41.60 31.80
CA SER A 100 21.70 -42.70 31.89
C SER A 100 21.51 -43.16 33.34
N THR A 101 20.31 -43.02 33.91
CA THR A 101 19.74 -43.99 34.87
C THR A 101 18.23 -43.73 35.01
N GLY A 102 17.41 -44.70 34.63
CA GLY A 102 15.97 -44.68 34.94
C GLY A 102 15.15 -45.54 33.99
N ASP A 103 15.09 -46.84 34.26
CA ASP A 103 14.00 -47.71 33.83
C ASP A 103 12.66 -47.09 34.27
N THR A 104 11.86 -46.63 33.32
CA THR A 104 10.42 -46.45 33.52
C THR A 104 9.68 -46.87 32.27
N GLU A 105 8.75 -47.79 32.46
CA GLU A 105 8.02 -48.51 31.44
C GLU A 105 7.28 -47.60 30.46
N LEU A 106 7.29 -48.04 29.20
CA LEU A 106 6.62 -47.44 28.06
C LEU A 106 5.09 -47.66 28.16
N ASP A 107 4.43 -46.88 29.02
CA ASP A 107 2.97 -46.72 28.97
C ASP A 107 2.56 -45.36 29.53
N SER A 108 2.57 -44.33 28.69
CA SER A 108 1.78 -43.14 28.95
C SER A 108 1.46 -42.42 27.65
N ASP A 109 0.17 -42.21 27.45
CA ASP A 109 -0.48 -41.28 26.55
C ASP A 109 0.17 -39.89 26.69
N ASP A 110 1.29 -39.66 25.99
CA ASP A 110 2.07 -38.42 26.07
C ASP A 110 1.37 -37.35 25.23
N ASP A 111 0.30 -36.80 25.82
CA ASP A 111 -0.24 -35.49 25.46
C ASP A 111 0.92 -34.49 25.51
N LEU A 112 1.49 -34.18 24.35
CA LEU A 112 2.58 -33.22 24.20
C LEU A 112 2.26 -31.93 24.97
N GLN A 113 2.92 -31.73 26.10
CA GLN A 113 2.75 -30.50 26.87
C GLN A 113 3.28 -29.31 26.07
N PRO A 114 2.51 -28.21 25.93
CA PRO A 114 3.00 -27.01 25.27
C PRO A 114 4.28 -26.52 25.94
N TYR A 115 5.29 -26.26 25.12
CA TYR A 115 6.59 -25.77 25.59
C TYR A 115 6.42 -24.45 26.35
N ASP A 116 7.11 -24.31 27.50
CA ASP A 116 7.05 -23.11 28.33
C ASP A 116 7.82 -21.95 27.69
N MET A 117 7.08 -20.98 27.16
CA MET A 117 7.59 -19.75 26.53
C MET A 117 7.87 -18.63 27.56
N SER A 118 7.84 -18.89 28.87
CA SER A 118 8.05 -17.87 29.92
C SER A 118 9.41 -17.16 29.86
N ASN A 119 10.41 -17.79 29.24
CA ASN A 119 11.75 -17.23 29.05
C ASN A 119 11.96 -16.53 27.69
N ASP A 120 10.92 -16.42 26.85
CA ASP A 120 11.03 -15.71 25.58
C ASP A 120 11.26 -14.21 25.84
N LYS A 121 12.44 -13.74 25.44
CA LYS A 121 12.75 -12.31 25.44
C LYS A 121 12.08 -11.68 24.23
N LYS A 122 11.19 -10.71 24.48
CA LYS A 122 10.65 -9.85 23.43
C LYS A 122 11.82 -9.20 22.69
N VAL A 123 11.95 -9.50 21.39
CA VAL A 123 12.93 -8.83 20.53
C VAL A 123 12.62 -7.33 20.61
N GLU A 124 13.58 -6.55 21.11
CA GLU A 124 13.42 -5.10 21.13
C GLU A 124 13.40 -4.61 19.69
N LYS A 125 12.28 -4.00 19.29
CA LYS A 125 12.18 -3.31 18.00
C LYS A 125 13.35 -2.33 17.89
N GLY A 126 13.98 -2.29 16.72
CA GLY A 126 15.22 -1.53 16.48
C GLY A 126 15.21 -0.08 16.97
N LYS A 127 16.40 0.51 17.12
CA LYS A 127 16.55 1.90 17.58
C LYS A 127 15.87 2.86 16.60
N GLN A 128 15.07 3.79 17.13
CA GLN A 128 14.43 4.83 16.31
C GLN A 128 15.47 5.73 15.62
N PRO A 129 15.34 5.96 14.30
CA PRO A 129 16.24 6.86 13.57
C PRO A 129 16.08 8.30 14.08
N LYS A 130 17.21 9.01 14.19
CA LYS A 130 17.24 10.43 14.59
C LYS A 130 17.40 11.37 13.41
N PHE A 131 17.99 10.87 12.33
CA PHE A 131 18.29 11.62 11.11
C PHE A 131 17.50 11.07 9.94
N ILE A 132 17.14 11.95 9.00
CA ILE A 132 16.36 11.58 7.81
C ILE A 132 17.16 10.66 6.89
N ARG A 133 18.48 10.88 6.75
CA ARG A 133 19.34 10.01 5.94
C ARG A 133 19.38 8.59 6.48
N ASP A 134 19.54 8.42 7.79
CA ASP A 134 19.51 7.11 8.46
C ASP A 134 18.14 6.42 8.29
N CYS A 135 17.06 7.21 8.32
CA CYS A 135 15.71 6.73 8.07
C CYS A 135 15.57 6.21 6.63
N MET A 136 16.01 6.98 5.64
CA MET A 136 16.00 6.57 4.23
C MET A 136 16.83 5.31 3.97
N GLU A 137 18.02 5.23 4.55
CA GLU A 137 18.87 4.03 4.44
C GLU A 137 18.16 2.80 5.02
N GLY A 138 17.53 2.95 6.20
CA GLY A 138 16.76 1.87 6.83
C GLY A 138 15.51 1.45 6.05
N LEU A 139 14.97 2.33 5.18
CA LEU A 139 13.85 1.99 4.30
C LEU A 139 14.29 1.27 3.02
N ILE A 140 15.49 1.55 2.51
CA ILE A 140 16.02 0.89 1.29
C ILE A 140 16.42 -0.56 1.59
N CYS A 141 16.98 -0.83 2.77
CA CYS A 141 17.44 -2.16 3.19
C CYS A 141 16.31 -3.08 3.71
N SER A 142 15.15 -3.09 3.04
CA SER A 142 13.96 -3.83 3.53
C SER A 142 14.20 -5.34 3.65
N SER A 143 15.10 -5.92 2.85
CA SER A 143 15.44 -7.34 2.86
C SER A 143 16.40 -7.75 3.97
N ASP A 144 17.24 -6.83 4.44
CA ASP A 144 18.34 -7.15 5.34
C ASP A 144 17.87 -7.10 6.80
N ASP A 145 17.11 -6.06 7.15
CA ASP A 145 16.64 -5.82 8.52
C ASP A 145 15.17 -5.33 8.52
N PRO A 146 14.18 -6.24 8.47
CA PRO A 146 12.76 -5.85 8.44
C PRO A 146 12.34 -5.07 9.70
N ASP A 147 12.87 -5.42 10.88
CA ASP A 147 12.61 -4.70 12.12
C ASP A 147 13.09 -3.25 12.07
N ARG A 148 14.22 -3.00 11.40
CA ARG A 148 14.75 -1.64 11.19
C ARG A 148 13.83 -0.85 10.26
N THR A 149 13.39 -1.46 9.16
CA THR A 149 12.47 -0.84 8.20
C THR A 149 11.12 -0.48 8.84
N GLU A 150 10.55 -1.37 9.66
CA GLU A 150 9.28 -1.09 10.36
C GLU A 150 9.40 0.13 11.29
N VAL A 151 10.50 0.21 12.05
CA VAL A 151 10.77 1.34 12.96
C VAL A 151 11.03 2.62 12.18
N CYS A 152 11.80 2.55 11.09
CA CYS A 152 12.06 3.70 10.23
C CYS A 152 10.76 4.23 9.61
N LEU A 153 9.89 3.36 9.10
CA LEU A 153 8.61 3.76 8.51
C LEU A 153 7.68 4.40 9.54
N SER A 154 7.60 3.83 10.75
CA SER A 154 6.76 4.35 11.84
C SER A 154 7.22 5.72 12.36
N SER A 155 8.50 6.06 12.17
CA SER A 155 9.09 7.32 12.63
C SER A 155 9.29 8.35 11.51
N ALA A 156 9.17 7.96 10.25
CA ALA A 156 9.41 8.80 9.08
C ALA A 156 8.54 10.08 9.09
N GLU A 157 7.23 9.95 9.30
CA GLU A 157 6.32 11.10 9.36
C GLU A 157 6.76 12.13 10.41
N ALA A 158 7.05 11.65 11.63
CA ALA A 158 7.45 12.52 12.74
C ALA A 158 8.78 13.24 12.46
N LEU A 159 9.72 12.57 11.80
CA LEU A 159 11.01 13.15 11.40
C LEU A 159 10.83 14.23 10.33
N ILE A 160 9.97 13.99 9.33
CA ILE A 160 9.67 14.95 8.27
C ILE A 160 9.01 16.21 8.86
N ARG A 161 7.98 16.04 9.71
CA ARG A 161 7.26 17.15 10.34
C ARG A 161 8.13 18.00 11.27
N LYS A 162 9.21 17.42 11.82
CA LYS A 162 10.19 18.16 12.62
C LYS A 162 10.98 19.20 11.80
N LYS A 163 10.87 19.17 10.46
CA LYS A 163 11.49 20.10 9.52
C LYS A 163 12.99 20.24 9.77
N THR A 164 13.72 19.14 9.61
CA THR A 164 15.18 19.13 9.78
C THR A 164 15.87 19.85 8.62
N ASP A 165 17.00 20.51 8.92
CA ASP A 165 17.82 21.19 7.93
C ASP A 165 18.24 20.24 6.78
N GLY A 166 18.18 20.73 5.54
CA GLY A 166 18.54 19.96 4.34
C GLY A 166 17.47 19.02 3.80
N LEU A 167 16.25 19.01 4.34
CA LEU A 167 15.14 18.18 3.82
C LEU A 167 14.84 18.48 2.34
N GLU A 168 14.87 19.75 1.92
CA GLU A 168 14.58 20.17 0.54
C GLU A 168 15.51 19.51 -0.49
N GLU A 169 16.76 19.25 -0.14
CA GLU A 169 17.73 18.60 -1.07
C GLU A 169 17.42 17.12 -1.28
N ILE A 170 16.80 16.48 -0.29
CA ILE A 170 16.60 15.03 -0.23
C ILE A 170 15.11 14.67 -0.41
N ALA A 171 14.21 15.65 -0.44
CA ALA A 171 12.76 15.43 -0.47
C ALA A 171 12.32 14.58 -1.67
N VAL A 172 12.88 14.82 -2.85
CA VAL A 172 12.54 14.06 -4.06
C VAL A 172 13.01 12.60 -3.96
N GLU A 173 14.21 12.38 -3.42
CA GLU A 173 14.75 11.03 -3.19
C GLU A 173 13.94 10.28 -2.14
N PHE A 174 13.55 10.96 -1.06
CA PHE A 174 12.73 10.34 -0.04
C PHE A 174 11.33 9.99 -0.57
N CYS A 175 10.73 10.87 -1.38
CA CYS A 175 9.47 10.61 -2.04
C CYS A 175 9.56 9.39 -2.99
N LYS A 176 10.66 9.26 -3.74
CA LYS A 176 10.94 8.08 -4.57
C LYS A 176 10.93 6.79 -3.76
N ILE A 177 11.61 6.77 -2.62
CA ILE A 177 11.66 5.58 -1.76
C ILE A 177 10.24 5.23 -1.29
N LEU A 178 9.52 6.20 -0.70
CA LEU A 178 8.19 5.95 -0.14
C LEU A 178 7.15 5.54 -1.20
N LEU A 179 7.22 6.10 -2.42
CA LEU A 179 6.28 5.80 -3.50
C LEU A 179 6.45 4.38 -4.07
N HIS A 180 7.69 3.87 -4.09
CA HIS A 180 8.01 2.57 -4.67
C HIS A 180 8.12 1.45 -3.63
N MET A 181 8.08 1.79 -2.34
CA MET A 181 8.14 0.81 -1.26
C MET A 181 6.89 -0.09 -1.29
N GLN A 182 7.12 -1.40 -1.21
CA GLN A 182 6.09 -2.42 -1.16
C GLN A 182 6.13 -3.12 0.20
N ASP A 183 4.99 -3.67 0.61
CA ASP A 183 4.89 -4.42 1.85
C ASP A 183 5.33 -5.87 1.63
N THR A 184 6.62 -6.15 1.80
CA THR A 184 7.19 -7.49 1.64
C THR A 184 7.08 -8.35 2.90
N HIS A 185 7.01 -7.73 4.08
CA HIS A 185 7.06 -8.41 5.37
C HIS A 185 5.78 -8.24 6.22
N SER A 186 4.70 -7.70 5.65
CA SER A 186 3.44 -7.42 6.36
C SER A 186 3.63 -6.51 7.57
N PHE A 187 4.26 -5.35 7.35
CA PHE A 187 4.55 -4.38 8.41
C PHE A 187 3.27 -3.83 9.04
N HIS A 188 3.31 -3.55 10.34
CA HIS A 188 2.14 -2.99 11.03
C HIS A 188 1.83 -1.58 10.54
N ASN A 189 0.55 -1.34 10.17
CA ASN A 189 0.07 -0.06 9.63
C ASN A 189 0.92 0.47 8.46
N PHE A 190 1.46 -0.42 7.62
CA PHE A 190 2.34 -0.06 6.52
C PHE A 190 1.75 1.04 5.62
N GLU A 191 0.53 0.82 5.13
CA GLU A 191 -0.14 1.75 4.21
C GLU A 191 -0.36 3.12 4.88
N THR A 192 -0.85 3.13 6.11
CA THR A 192 -1.10 4.36 6.88
C THR A 192 0.19 5.14 7.14
N ASN A 193 1.25 4.46 7.56
CA ASN A 193 2.53 5.11 7.87
C ASN A 193 3.22 5.61 6.59
N ARG A 194 3.17 4.84 5.50
CA ARG A 194 3.68 5.23 4.17
C ARG A 194 2.93 6.45 3.65
N PHE A 195 1.60 6.38 3.67
CA PHE A 195 0.73 7.46 3.23
C PHE A 195 0.92 8.74 4.06
N GLY A 196 0.91 8.62 5.39
CA GLY A 196 1.14 9.76 6.30
C GLY A 196 2.52 10.40 6.09
N SER A 197 3.55 9.59 5.86
CA SER A 197 4.90 10.08 5.54
C SER A 197 4.96 10.80 4.19
N LEU A 198 4.29 10.26 3.15
CA LEU A 198 4.17 10.92 1.85
C LEU A 198 3.46 12.27 1.98
N VAL A 199 2.30 12.29 2.65
CA VAL A 199 1.53 13.52 2.88
C VAL A 199 2.37 14.56 3.61
N ALA A 200 3.00 14.20 4.73
CA ALA A 200 3.87 15.10 5.49
C ALA A 200 5.03 15.66 4.64
N LEU A 201 5.60 14.86 3.74
CA LEU A 201 6.66 15.29 2.84
C LEU A 201 6.16 16.30 1.81
N THR A 202 5.00 16.03 1.18
CA THR A 202 4.34 16.99 0.28
C THR A 202 3.95 18.29 0.96
N VAL A 203 3.51 18.25 2.22
CA VAL A 203 3.15 19.46 2.98
C VAL A 203 4.38 20.29 3.32
N THR A 204 5.50 19.62 3.67
CA THR A 204 6.73 20.29 4.09
C THR A 204 7.49 20.90 2.91
N CYS A 205 7.56 20.19 1.77
CA CYS A 205 8.27 20.59 0.56
C CYS A 205 7.34 20.55 -0.68
N PRO A 206 6.29 21.37 -0.74
CA PRO A 206 5.23 21.24 -1.75
C PRO A 206 5.72 21.44 -3.18
N SER A 207 6.62 22.40 -3.45
CA SER A 207 7.08 22.69 -4.81
C SER A 207 7.78 21.48 -5.45
N GLN A 208 8.80 20.93 -4.77
CA GLN A 208 9.63 19.87 -5.33
C GLN A 208 8.90 18.54 -5.40
N VAL A 209 8.15 18.20 -4.35
CA VAL A 209 7.49 16.90 -4.24
C VAL A 209 6.26 16.85 -5.14
N SER A 210 5.48 17.92 -5.27
CA SER A 210 4.33 17.95 -6.17
C SER A 210 4.73 17.89 -7.65
N GLU A 211 5.82 18.57 -8.05
CA GLU A 211 6.37 18.49 -9.39
C GLU A 211 6.80 17.04 -9.71
N TYR A 212 7.49 16.40 -8.77
CA TYR A 212 7.85 14.99 -8.91
C TYR A 212 6.61 14.09 -9.00
N LEU A 213 5.69 14.14 -8.06
CA LEU A 213 4.49 13.29 -8.04
C LEU A 213 3.61 13.46 -9.29
N THR A 214 3.41 14.70 -9.74
CA THR A 214 2.65 14.97 -10.96
C THR A 214 3.37 14.44 -12.20
N SER A 215 4.70 14.52 -12.27
CA SER A 215 5.47 13.88 -13.35
C SER A 215 5.28 12.36 -13.35
N GLN A 216 5.35 11.71 -12.18
CA GLN A 216 5.21 10.26 -12.03
C GLN A 216 3.81 9.77 -12.38
N PHE A 217 2.77 10.56 -12.10
CA PHE A 217 1.39 10.21 -12.47
C PHE A 217 1.23 9.95 -13.97
N TYR A 218 1.92 10.73 -14.82
CA TYR A 218 1.88 10.60 -16.27
C TYR A 218 2.88 9.59 -16.85
N GLU A 219 3.74 9.00 -16.03
CA GLU A 219 4.64 7.94 -16.49
C GLU A 219 3.88 6.64 -16.81
N ARG A 220 4.40 5.88 -17.77
CA ARG A 220 3.73 4.66 -18.27
C ARG A 220 3.85 3.48 -17.30
N ASN A 221 4.89 3.45 -16.47
CA ASN A 221 5.27 2.28 -15.68
C ASN A 221 4.61 2.20 -14.29
N TYR A 222 3.58 3.00 -14.03
CA TYR A 222 2.83 2.93 -12.77
C TYR A 222 1.55 2.10 -12.90
N SER A 223 1.24 1.34 -11.86
CA SER A 223 -0.05 0.68 -11.71
C SER A 223 -1.17 1.70 -11.44
N ILE A 224 -2.43 1.33 -11.72
CA ILE A 224 -3.58 2.19 -11.39
C ILE A 224 -3.65 2.49 -9.89
N ARG A 225 -3.27 1.52 -9.04
CA ARG A 225 -3.23 1.69 -7.58
C ARG A 225 -2.23 2.77 -7.17
N GLN A 226 -1.02 2.74 -7.72
CA GLN A 226 -0.02 3.78 -7.43
C GLN A 226 -0.46 5.16 -7.96
N ARG A 227 -1.14 5.22 -9.11
CA ARG A 227 -1.71 6.50 -9.58
C ARG A 227 -2.78 7.04 -8.64
N MET A 228 -3.63 6.18 -8.09
CA MET A 228 -4.60 6.59 -7.09
C MET A 228 -3.93 7.05 -5.79
N ASP A 229 -2.86 6.37 -5.36
CA ASP A 229 -2.06 6.76 -4.18
C ASP A 229 -1.44 8.17 -4.38
N ILE A 230 -0.90 8.45 -5.58
CA ILE A 230 -0.40 9.79 -5.94
C ILE A 230 -1.51 10.84 -5.86
N LEU A 231 -2.71 10.56 -6.38
CA LEU A 231 -3.82 11.51 -6.33
C LEU A 231 -4.33 11.73 -4.91
N GLU A 232 -4.41 10.66 -4.11
CA GLU A 232 -4.87 10.72 -2.72
C GLU A 232 -3.89 11.52 -1.84
N THR A 233 -2.58 11.26 -2.00
CA THR A 233 -1.54 12.02 -1.29
C THR A 233 -1.57 13.50 -1.65
N LEU A 234 -1.69 13.86 -2.93
CA LEU A 234 -1.84 15.25 -3.36
C LEU A 234 -3.12 15.91 -2.81
N ALA A 235 -4.24 15.19 -2.80
CA ALA A 235 -5.51 15.69 -2.28
C ALA A 235 -5.45 15.94 -0.76
N SER A 236 -4.93 14.98 0.00
CA SER A 236 -4.76 15.11 1.45
C SER A 236 -3.74 16.19 1.83
N ALA A 237 -2.64 16.30 1.10
CA ALA A 237 -1.68 17.38 1.31
C ALA A 237 -2.28 18.76 1.01
N ALA A 238 -3.06 18.90 -0.07
CA ALA A 238 -3.76 20.15 -0.38
C ALA A 238 -4.79 20.52 0.69
N GLN A 239 -5.50 19.52 1.24
CA GLN A 239 -6.41 19.72 2.35
C GLN A 239 -5.68 20.17 3.63
N GLU A 240 -4.57 19.53 3.97
CA GLU A 240 -3.75 19.90 5.13
C GLU A 240 -3.18 21.33 4.99
N LEU A 241 -2.74 21.72 3.79
CA LEU A 241 -2.27 23.08 3.50
C LEU A 241 -3.39 24.13 3.51
N SER A 242 -4.62 23.72 3.18
CA SER A 242 -5.81 24.60 3.21
C SER A 242 -6.37 24.81 4.62
N ASP A 243 -6.14 23.88 5.54
CA ASP A 243 -6.54 23.98 6.95
C ASP A 243 -5.60 24.94 7.70
N VAL A 244 -5.78 26.26 7.48
CA VAL A 244 -4.96 27.33 8.09
C VAL A 244 -4.98 27.32 9.63
N ASP A 245 -5.98 26.68 10.26
CA ASP A 245 -6.22 26.78 11.71
C ASP A 245 -5.48 25.76 12.61
N LYS A 246 -4.80 24.74 12.05
CA LYS A 246 -4.16 23.69 12.88
C LYS A 246 -2.65 23.84 13.03
N GLY A 247 -2.01 24.66 12.19
CA GLY A 247 -0.54 24.75 12.10
C GLY A 247 0.17 25.57 13.18
N GLN A 248 -0.54 26.39 13.96
CA GLN A 248 0.08 27.27 14.97
C GLN A 248 -0.09 26.84 16.43
N GLN A 249 -0.91 25.82 16.73
CA GLN A 249 -1.18 25.42 18.13
C GLN A 249 -0.18 24.39 18.69
N ASN A 250 0.68 23.76 17.88
CA ASN A 250 1.53 22.64 18.30
C ASN A 250 3.03 22.93 18.42
N GLN A 251 3.47 24.20 18.32
CA GLN A 251 4.90 24.55 18.46
C GLN A 251 5.24 25.49 19.62
N SER A 252 4.33 25.74 20.56
CA SER A 252 4.64 26.53 21.76
C SER A 252 4.08 25.91 23.04
N SER A 253 4.79 24.96 23.62
CA SER A 253 4.78 24.78 25.09
C SER A 253 5.81 23.74 25.54
N LYS A 254 6.98 24.19 25.97
CA LYS A 254 7.68 23.58 27.10
C LYS A 254 7.73 24.62 28.22
N ASP A 255 7.09 24.24 29.32
CA ASP A 255 7.25 24.72 30.70
C ASP A 255 6.97 26.20 31.03
N VAL A 256 5.85 26.46 31.71
CA VAL A 256 5.81 26.67 33.18
C VAL A 256 4.34 26.91 33.59
N GLY A 257 3.84 26.09 34.53
CA GLY A 257 2.76 26.47 35.46
C GLY A 257 1.31 26.46 34.95
N ALA A 258 0.57 25.38 35.26
CA ALA A 258 -0.88 25.47 35.47
C ALA A 258 -1.18 26.41 36.66
N PRO A 259 -2.38 27.03 36.82
CA PRO A 259 -3.68 26.54 36.31
C PRO A 259 -4.70 27.62 35.84
N LYS A 260 -5.67 27.21 35.01
CA LYS A 260 -7.13 27.27 35.25
C LYS A 260 -7.92 27.28 33.93
N LYS A 261 -9.01 26.53 33.96
CA LYS A 261 -10.07 26.41 32.94
C LYS A 261 -10.65 27.80 32.59
N SER A 262 -10.74 28.12 31.31
CA SER A 262 -11.85 28.92 30.78
C SER A 262 -12.29 28.39 29.41
N SER A 263 -13.57 28.13 29.31
CA SER A 263 -14.30 27.87 28.08
C SER A 263 -14.45 29.20 27.35
N MET A 264 -13.78 29.35 26.22
CA MET A 264 -13.96 30.38 25.18
C MET A 264 -13.13 29.82 24.01
N VAL A 265 -13.67 29.51 22.83
CA VAL A 265 -14.15 30.47 21.84
C VAL A 265 -15.21 29.78 20.95
N SER A 266 -16.46 30.24 21.06
CA SER A 266 -17.53 30.08 20.05
C SER A 266 -18.04 31.48 19.66
N SER A 267 -17.12 32.44 19.50
CA SER A 267 -17.44 33.85 19.25
C SER A 267 -17.20 34.25 17.80
N GLU A 268 -16.16 33.71 17.14
CA GLU A 268 -15.83 34.09 15.76
C GLU A 268 -16.81 33.54 14.72
N ALA A 269 -17.36 32.34 14.92
CA ALA A 269 -18.39 31.77 14.05
C ALA A 269 -19.69 32.59 14.05
N SER A 270 -20.02 33.25 15.16
CA SER A 270 -21.17 34.15 15.27
C SER A 270 -20.88 35.52 14.63
N SER A 271 -19.62 35.99 14.69
CA SER A 271 -19.24 37.31 14.21
C SER A 271 -19.36 37.47 12.69
N TRP A 272 -18.84 36.52 11.90
CA TRP A 272 -18.96 36.61 10.43
C TRP A 272 -20.40 36.38 9.94
N ARG A 273 -21.16 35.52 10.64
CA ARG A 273 -22.59 35.29 10.34
C ARG A 273 -23.41 36.55 10.56
N GLU A 274 -23.17 37.31 11.64
CA GLU A 274 -23.80 38.60 11.86
C GLU A 274 -23.42 39.64 10.80
N VAL A 275 -22.15 39.65 10.36
CA VAL A 275 -21.70 40.56 9.29
C VAL A 275 -22.39 40.26 7.97
N ILE A 276 -22.53 38.98 7.61
CA ILE A 276 -23.23 38.56 6.40
C ILE A 276 -24.73 38.82 6.51
N GLN A 277 -25.36 38.51 7.64
CA GLN A 277 -26.77 38.78 7.89
C GLN A 277 -27.08 40.28 7.74
N ARG A 278 -26.26 41.15 8.34
CA ARG A 278 -26.38 42.61 8.26
C ARG A 278 -26.17 43.14 6.83
N ARG A 279 -25.30 42.48 6.05
CA ARG A 279 -25.09 42.79 4.62
C ARG A 279 -26.25 42.31 3.74
N ILE A 280 -26.85 41.17 4.05
CA ILE A 280 -28.05 40.66 3.37
C ILE A 280 -29.24 41.57 3.67
N GLU A 281 -29.41 41.99 4.92
CA GLU A 281 -30.49 42.90 5.33
C GLU A 281 -30.38 44.28 4.66
N SER A 282 -29.16 44.82 4.52
CA SER A 282 -28.96 46.12 3.88
C SER A 282 -29.09 46.09 2.35
N ASN A 283 -28.70 44.99 1.70
CA ASN A 283 -28.74 44.86 0.23
C ASN A 283 -29.96 44.16 -0.34
N THR A 284 -30.88 43.63 0.48
CA THR A 284 -32.05 42.92 -0.02
C THR A 284 -33.34 43.67 0.31
N ARG A 285 -34.01 44.22 -0.70
CA ARG A 285 -35.38 44.73 -0.55
C ARG A 285 -36.35 43.54 -0.52
N ARG A 286 -37.00 43.32 0.63
CA ARG A 286 -38.01 42.27 0.80
C ARG A 286 -39.39 42.80 0.42
N PHE A 287 -39.97 42.24 -0.65
CA PHE A 287 -41.29 42.62 -1.17
C PHE A 287 -42.45 41.77 -0.63
N ALA A 288 -42.16 40.81 0.28
CA ALA A 288 -43.16 39.94 0.88
C ALA A 288 -42.84 39.71 2.37
N HIS A 289 -43.83 39.92 3.23
CA HIS A 289 -43.78 39.43 4.61
C HIS A 289 -44.09 37.93 4.60
N GLY A 290 -43.05 37.10 4.71
CA GLY A 290 -43.16 35.65 4.85
C GLY A 290 -43.73 35.24 6.21
N ARG A 291 -44.34 34.04 6.23
CA ARG A 291 -45.13 33.43 7.32
C ARG A 291 -44.57 33.61 8.74
N THR A 292 -45.48 33.89 9.67
CA THR A 292 -45.32 33.99 11.13
C THR A 292 -45.13 32.64 11.85
N ARG A 293 -44.43 31.67 11.23
CA ARG A 293 -44.09 30.42 11.92
C ARG A 293 -42.59 30.35 12.20
N PRO A 294 -42.18 30.05 13.45
CA PRO A 294 -40.77 29.84 13.78
C PRO A 294 -40.22 28.64 13.01
N GLU A 295 -38.94 28.72 12.62
CA GLU A 295 -38.25 27.62 11.94
C GLU A 295 -38.24 26.35 12.81
N PRO A 296 -38.47 25.15 12.23
CA PRO A 296 -38.41 23.91 12.98
C PRO A 296 -36.98 23.63 13.45
N VAL A 297 -36.83 23.39 14.75
CA VAL A 297 -35.55 23.03 15.36
C VAL A 297 -35.13 21.64 14.87
N PRO A 298 -33.92 21.47 14.32
CA PRO A 298 -33.44 20.16 13.90
C PRO A 298 -33.20 19.27 15.13
N THR A 299 -33.96 18.19 15.25
CA THR A 299 -33.74 17.13 16.24
C THR A 299 -32.87 16.04 15.64
N LEU A 300 -31.89 15.56 16.41
CA LEU A 300 -31.04 14.43 16.04
C LEU A 300 -31.90 13.18 15.84
N ASN A 301 -31.77 12.51 14.69
CA ASN A 301 -32.41 11.21 14.49
C ASN A 301 -31.77 10.20 15.45
N ARG A 302 -32.61 9.54 16.24
CA ARG A 302 -32.23 8.47 17.16
C ARG A 302 -32.16 7.14 16.42
#